data_AF-C5M268-F1
#
_entry.id   AF-C5M268-F1
#
_cell.length_a   1.000
_cell.length_b   1.000
_cell.length_c   1.000
_cell.angle_alpha   90.00
_cell.angle_beta   90.00
_cell.angle_gamma   90.00
#
_symmetry.space_group_name_H-M   'P 1'
#
loop_
_entity.id
_entity.type
_entity.pdbx_description
1 polymer ?
#
loop_
_entity_poly.entity_id
_entity_poly.type
_entity_poly.pdbx_seq_one_letter_code
_entity_poly.pdbx_strand_id
1 'polypeptide(L)'
;MKSNRKLTGIFIFVFLSIVTIFSYRALAPIITARNVSTMSGLQSYIITLKESCPDSEANSIKSKISELGGKVTNEFTLIKAFSVELPAVHIESLPQEFTGIATVEEDKEVKIQN
;
A
#
# COMPACT_ATOMS: atom_id res chain seq x y z
N MET A 1 40.15 -42.66 23.61
CA MET A 1 40.08 -41.39 22.85
C MET A 1 39.38 -40.34 23.69
N LYS A 2 40.10 -39.31 24.16
CA LYS A 2 39.58 -38.27 25.06
C LYS A 2 39.00 -37.15 24.19
N SER A 3 37.67 -37.06 24.13
CA SER A 3 36.97 -36.04 23.34
C SER A 3 37.17 -34.65 23.95
N ASN A 4 37.72 -33.73 23.16
CA ASN A 4 38.06 -32.36 23.56
C ASN A 4 36.80 -31.48 23.52
N ARG A 5 36.00 -31.55 24.59
CA ARG A 5 34.73 -30.82 24.76
C ARG A 5 34.82 -29.29 24.55
N LYS A 6 36.03 -28.72 24.58
CA LYS A 6 36.28 -27.30 24.31
C LYS A 6 36.22 -26.95 22.82
N LEU A 7 36.54 -27.89 21.93
CA LEU A 7 36.52 -27.65 20.48
C LEU A 7 35.09 -27.68 19.94
N THR A 8 34.25 -28.60 20.42
CA THR A 8 32.83 -28.71 20.04
C THR A 8 31.98 -27.52 20.50
N GLY A 9 32.32 -26.88 21.62
CA GLY A 9 31.61 -25.69 22.10
C GLY A 9 31.86 -24.44 21.26
N ILE A 10 33.08 -24.26 20.74
CA ILE A 10 33.45 -23.11 19.90
C ILE A 10 32.70 -23.14 18.56
N PHE A 11 32.57 -24.31 17.93
CA PHE A 11 31.82 -24.44 16.68
C PHE A 11 30.32 -24.12 16.84
N ILE A 12 29.70 -24.48 17.97
CA ILE A 12 28.28 -24.17 18.25
C ILE A 12 28.08 -22.66 18.47
N PHE A 13 28.99 -22.00 19.20
CA PHE A 13 28.91 -20.56 19.44
C PHE A 13 29.11 -19.73 18.15
N VAL A 14 30.03 -20.15 17.28
CA VAL A 14 30.27 -19.49 15.99
C VAL A 14 29.05 -19.65 15.08
N PHE A 15 28.43 -20.83 15.02
CA PHE A 15 27.26 -21.06 14.18
C PHE A 15 26.03 -20.25 14.62
N LEU A 16 25.80 -20.11 15.93
CA LEU A 16 24.71 -19.28 16.47
C LEU A 16 24.92 -17.78 16.16
N SER A 17 26.16 -17.30 16.17
CA SER A 17 26.50 -15.90 15.83
C SER A 17 26.36 -15.57 14.34
N ILE A 18 26.53 -16.54 13.44
CA ILE A 18 26.38 -16.32 11.99
C ILE A 18 24.90 -16.20 11.60
N VAL A 19 24.02 -16.98 12.24
CA VAL A 19 22.56 -16.93 12.00
C VAL A 19 21.96 -15.59 12.43
N THR A 20 22.47 -14.99 13.52
CA THR A 20 22.02 -13.67 13.97
C THR A 20 22.47 -12.56 13.01
N ILE A 21 23.71 -12.57 12.52
CA ILE A 21 24.22 -11.53 11.59
C ILE A 21 23.42 -11.50 10.27
N PHE A 22 22.99 -12.65 9.74
CA PHE A 22 22.20 -12.71 8.51
C PHE A 22 20.75 -12.21 8.69
N SER A 23 20.24 -12.20 9.91
CA SER A 23 18.85 -11.79 10.23
C SER A 23 18.69 -10.28 10.46
N TYR A 24 19.78 -9.52 10.64
CA TYR A 24 19.72 -8.08 10.94
C TYR A 24 19.97 -7.15 9.74
N ARG A 25 20.16 -7.67 8.52
CA ARG A 25 20.43 -6.85 7.32
C ARG A 25 19.17 -6.38 6.58
N ALA A 26 18.23 -5.74 7.27
CA ALA A 26 17.18 -4.96 6.61
C ALA A 26 16.54 -3.91 7.53
N LEU A 27 17.30 -2.92 8.00
CA LEU A 27 16.72 -1.70 8.58
C LEU A 27 17.54 -0.47 8.18
N ALA A 28 17.24 0.07 7.02
CA ALA A 28 17.40 1.50 6.77
C ALA A 28 16.19 1.95 5.94
N PRO A 29 15.15 2.53 6.57
CA PRO A 29 14.22 3.33 5.79
C PRO A 29 15.02 4.54 5.26
N ILE A 30 15.18 4.61 3.93
CA ILE A 30 15.55 5.85 3.26
C ILE A 30 14.36 6.79 3.44
N ILE A 31 14.35 7.54 4.55
CA ILE A 31 13.43 8.65 4.73
C ILE A 31 13.97 9.78 3.85
N THR A 32 13.69 9.70 2.56
CA THR A 32 13.63 10.91 1.73
C THR A 32 12.53 11.75 2.36
N ALA A 33 12.92 12.89 2.94
CA ALA A 33 11.99 13.88 3.46
C ALA A 33 11.16 14.46 2.31
N ARG A 34 10.12 13.71 1.89
CA ARG A 34 8.96 14.30 1.26
C ARG A 34 8.33 15.18 2.34
N ASN A 35 8.04 16.43 2.02
CA ASN A 35 7.13 17.25 2.82
C ASN A 35 5.76 16.55 2.77
N VAL A 36 5.58 15.59 3.67
CA VAL A 36 4.31 14.90 3.86
C VAL A 36 3.47 15.86 4.70
N SER A 37 2.75 16.74 4.03
CA SER A 37 1.58 17.41 4.59
C SER A 37 0.45 16.40 4.78
N THR A 38 0.71 15.30 5.50
CA THR A 38 -0.31 14.40 6.03
C THR A 38 -0.89 15.08 7.26
N MET A 39 -1.92 15.88 7.04
CA MET A 39 -3.05 15.74 7.93
C MET A 39 -3.63 14.36 7.66
N SER A 40 -3.70 13.53 8.69
CA SER A 40 -4.24 12.16 8.68
C SER A 40 -5.77 12.13 8.44
N GLY A 41 -6.28 12.97 7.55
CA GLY A 41 -7.67 13.05 7.14
C GLY A 41 -7.92 12.15 5.93
N LEU A 42 -9.08 11.51 5.91
CA LEU A 42 -9.60 10.90 4.69
C LEU A 42 -9.89 12.01 3.67
N GLN A 43 -9.51 11.77 2.42
CA GLN A 43 -9.82 12.66 1.30
C GLN A 43 -10.68 11.94 0.28
N SER A 44 -11.57 12.68 -0.37
CA SER A 44 -12.51 12.13 -1.34
C SER A 44 -11.90 12.09 -2.72
N TYR A 45 -12.06 10.96 -3.40
CA TYR A 45 -11.57 10.75 -4.76
C TYR A 45 -12.64 10.08 -5.61
N ILE A 46 -12.63 10.34 -6.91
CA ILE A 46 -13.38 9.58 -7.91
C ILE A 46 -12.38 8.67 -8.62
N ILE A 47 -12.63 7.37 -8.59
CA ILE A 47 -11.85 6.37 -9.32
C ILE A 47 -12.67 5.92 -10.52
N THR A 48 -12.17 6.21 -11.71
CA THR A 48 -12.76 5.77 -12.97
C THR A 48 -12.00 4.54 -13.47
N LEU A 49 -12.74 3.49 -13.79
CA LEU A 49 -12.22 2.26 -14.36
C LEU A 49 -12.28 2.31 -15.90
N LYS A 50 -11.45 1.50 -16.53
CA LYS A 50 -11.52 1.26 -17.98
C LYS A 50 -12.81 0.53 -18.32
N GLU A 51 -13.33 0.77 -19.52
CA GLU A 51 -14.50 0.04 -20.05
C GLU A 51 -14.30 -1.47 -20.08
N SER A 52 -13.07 -1.91 -20.37
CA SER A 52 -12.68 -3.32 -20.38
C SER A 52 -12.41 -3.92 -18.99
N CYS A 53 -12.52 -3.14 -17.91
CA CYS A 53 -12.29 -3.62 -16.55
C CYS A 53 -13.38 -4.65 -16.18
N PRO A 54 -13.01 -5.88 -15.79
CA PRO A 54 -13.95 -6.89 -15.35
C PRO A 54 -14.45 -6.59 -13.93
N ASP A 55 -15.67 -7.02 -13.63
CA ASP A 55 -16.30 -6.78 -12.33
C ASP A 55 -15.53 -7.41 -11.17
N SER A 56 -14.79 -8.49 -11.43
CA SER A 56 -13.90 -9.11 -10.43
C SER A 56 -12.78 -8.17 -10.00
N GLU A 57 -12.13 -7.48 -10.94
CA GLU A 57 -11.07 -6.51 -10.65
C GLU A 57 -11.65 -5.26 -9.97
N ALA A 58 -12.81 -4.78 -10.42
CA ALA A 58 -13.53 -3.69 -9.76
C ALA A 58 -13.80 -4.01 -8.27
N ASN A 59 -14.25 -5.22 -7.98
CA ASN A 59 -14.46 -5.69 -6.60
C ASN A 59 -13.15 -5.79 -5.81
N SER A 60 -12.07 -6.27 -6.42
CA SER A 60 -10.74 -6.29 -5.77
C SER A 60 -10.24 -4.90 -5.43
N ILE A 61 -10.45 -3.90 -6.30
CA ILE A 61 -10.10 -2.51 -6.01
C ILE A 61 -10.90 -1.99 -4.81
N LYS A 62 -12.22 -2.22 -4.78
CA LYS A 62 -13.07 -1.82 -3.65
C LYS A 62 -12.61 -2.47 -2.33
N SER A 63 -12.28 -3.76 -2.35
CA SER A 63 -11.73 -4.47 -1.18
C SER A 63 -10.40 -3.86 -0.73
N LYS A 64 -9.50 -3.56 -1.66
CA LYS A 64 -8.21 -2.93 -1.35
C LYS A 64 -8.39 -1.57 -0.68
N ILE A 65 -9.36 -0.78 -1.12
CA ILE A 65 -9.68 0.51 -0.52
C ILE A 65 -10.11 0.34 0.94
N SER A 66 -10.93 -0.68 1.23
CA SER A 66 -11.29 -1.02 2.62
C SER A 66 -10.09 -1.46 3.46
N GLU A 67 -9.16 -2.25 2.90
CA GLU A 67 -7.92 -2.65 3.58
C GLU A 67 -7.02 -1.46 3.92
N LEU A 68 -7.00 -0.44 3.07
CA LEU A 68 -6.23 0.80 3.25
C LEU A 68 -6.93 1.81 4.18
N GLY A 69 -8.01 1.39 4.87
CA GLY A 69 -8.76 2.22 5.80
C GLY A 69 -9.69 3.24 5.13
N GLY A 70 -9.96 3.07 3.83
CA GLY A 70 -10.93 3.86 3.08
C GLY A 70 -12.30 3.22 3.00
N LYS A 71 -13.24 3.92 2.36
CA LYS A 71 -14.59 3.43 2.09
C LYS A 71 -15.10 3.93 0.75
N VAL A 72 -15.95 3.13 0.10
CA VAL A 72 -16.71 3.58 -1.08
C VAL A 72 -17.91 4.40 -0.59
N THR A 73 -18.07 5.61 -1.12
CA THR A 73 -19.14 6.53 -0.73
C THR A 73 -20.27 6.61 -1.75
N ASN A 74 -19.96 6.40 -3.03
CA ASN A 74 -20.95 6.42 -4.11
C ASN A 74 -20.50 5.52 -5.28
N GLU A 75 -21.45 4.99 -6.04
CA GLU A 75 -21.20 4.25 -7.27
C GLU A 75 -21.93 4.90 -8.43
N PHE A 76 -21.24 5.11 -9.55
CA PHE A 76 -21.83 5.71 -10.73
C PHE A 76 -22.39 4.60 -11.64
N THR A 77 -23.63 4.77 -12.10
CA THR A 77 -24.30 3.79 -12.98
C THR A 77 -24.06 4.07 -14.46
N LEU A 78 -23.80 5.34 -14.83
CA LEU A 78 -23.59 5.76 -16.21
C LEU A 78 -22.17 5.48 -16.71
N ILE A 79 -21.19 5.50 -15.80
CA ILE A 79 -19.78 5.26 -16.08
C ILE A 79 -19.25 4.23 -15.08
N LYS A 80 -18.25 3.44 -15.46
CA LYS A 80 -17.59 2.51 -14.53
C LYS A 80 -16.69 3.28 -13.57
N ALA A 81 -17.29 3.94 -12.59
CA ALA A 81 -16.57 4.71 -11.59
C ALA A 81 -17.23 4.59 -10.22
N PHE A 82 -16.49 4.96 -9.18
CA PHE A 82 -17.02 5.10 -7.83
C PHE A 82 -16.25 6.16 -7.05
N SER A 83 -16.96 6.84 -6.15
CA SER A 83 -16.35 7.79 -5.20
C SER A 83 -15.89 7.04 -3.96
N VAL A 84 -14.72 7.40 -3.45
CA VAL A 84 -14.13 6.82 -2.24
C VAL A 84 -13.58 7.89 -1.31
N GLU A 85 -13.59 7.61 -0.03
CA GLU A 85 -12.78 8.31 0.96
C GLU A 85 -11.56 7.43 1.29
N LEU A 86 -10.36 7.97 1.12
CA LEU A 86 -9.10 7.23 1.34
C LEU A 86 -8.01 8.20 1.85
N PRO A 87 -7.05 7.75 2.68
CA PRO A 87 -5.88 8.56 2.99
C PRO A 87 -5.05 8.87 1.74
N ALA A 88 -4.67 10.13 1.55
CA ALA A 88 -3.95 10.60 0.36
C ALA A 88 -2.62 9.86 0.08
N VAL A 89 -1.99 9.30 1.12
CA VAL A 89 -0.73 8.54 1.01
C VAL A 89 -0.85 7.32 0.09
N HIS A 90 -2.05 6.75 -0.03
CA HIS A 90 -2.26 5.51 -0.78
C HIS A 90 -2.80 5.71 -2.20
N ILE A 91 -3.14 6.95 -2.59
CA ILE A 91 -3.80 7.18 -3.87
C ILE A 91 -2.88 6.94 -5.07
N GLU A 92 -1.59 7.27 -4.94
CA GLU A 92 -0.59 7.12 -6.01
C GLU A 92 -0.24 5.65 -6.30
N SER A 93 -0.51 4.72 -5.37
CA SER A 93 -0.19 3.30 -5.54
C SER A 93 -1.29 2.50 -6.23
N LEU A 94 -2.56 2.92 -6.11
CA LEU A 94 -3.69 2.19 -6.70
C LEU A 94 -3.56 1.97 -8.22
N PRO A 95 -3.22 2.98 -9.05
CA PRO A 95 -3.06 2.78 -10.49
C PRO A 95 -1.86 1.91 -10.88
N GLN A 96 -0.90 1.71 -9.96
CA GLN A 96 0.26 0.84 -10.18
C GLN A 96 -0.09 -0.63 -9.91
N GLU A 97 -0.98 -0.88 -8.94
CA GLU A 97 -1.44 -2.21 -8.55
C GLU A 97 -2.53 -2.75 -9.48
N PHE A 98 -3.39 -1.88 -10.01
CA PHE A 98 -4.54 -2.27 -10.83
C PHE A 98 -4.52 -1.66 -12.21
N THR A 99 -4.41 -2.52 -13.23
CA THR A 99 -4.41 -2.09 -14.63
C THR A 99 -5.79 -1.64 -15.11
N GLY A 100 -6.86 -2.06 -14.44
CA GLY A 100 -8.23 -1.70 -14.74
C GLY A 100 -8.61 -0.26 -14.38
N ILE A 101 -7.76 0.48 -13.67
CA ILE A 101 -7.98 1.89 -13.36
C ILE A 101 -7.61 2.76 -14.58
N ALA A 102 -8.51 3.67 -14.96
CA ALA A 102 -8.30 4.65 -16.01
C ALA A 102 -7.79 5.97 -15.43
N THR A 103 -8.50 6.53 -14.44
CA THR A 103 -8.13 7.79 -13.79
C THR A 103 -8.47 7.76 -12.30
N VAL A 104 -7.74 8.57 -11.54
CA VAL A 104 -8.03 8.86 -10.14
C VAL A 104 -7.93 10.36 -9.96
N GLU A 105 -9.01 10.99 -9.50
CA GLU A 105 -9.10 12.45 -9.34
C GLU A 105 -9.67 12.81 -7.97
N GLU A 106 -9.28 13.96 -7.43
CA GLU A 106 -9.83 14.47 -6.17
C GLU A 106 -11.26 14.97 -6.38
N ASP A 107 -12.18 14.51 -5.53
CA ASP A 107 -13.59 14.91 -5.59
C ASP A 107 -13.76 16.31 -4.97
N LYS A 108 -14.08 17.30 -5.82
CA LYS A 108 -14.15 18.72 -5.45
C LYS A 108 -15.51 19.32 -5.79
N GLU A 109 -15.95 20.21 -4.90
CA GLU A 109 -17.13 21.05 -5.15
C GLU A 109 -16.90 21.97 -6.35
N VAL A 110 -17.90 22.03 -7.24
CA VAL A 110 -17.95 22.97 -8.35
C VAL A 110 -18.79 24.18 -7.96
N LYS A 111 -18.27 25.39 -8.21
CA LYS A 111 -18.97 26.65 -7.91
C LYS A 111 -19.41 27.33 -9.20
N ILE A 112 -20.65 27.84 -9.22
CA ILE A 112 -21.13 28.68 -10.31
C ILE A 112 -20.52 30.08 -10.21
N GLN A 113 -20.23 30.69 -11.36
CA GLN A 113 -19.79 32.08 -11.44
C GLN A 113 -21.01 32.96 -11.69
N ASN A 114 -21.25 33.92 -10.80
CA ASN A 114 -22.26 34.96 -10.95
C ASN A 114 -21.64 36.25 -11.49
#